data_AF-A0A3N5YIE9-F1
#
_entry.id   AF-A0A3N5YIE9-F1
#
_cell.length_a   1.000
_cell.length_b   1.000
_cell.length_c   1.000
_cell.angle_alpha   90.00
_cell.angle_beta   90.00
_cell.angle_gamma   90.00
#
_symmetry.space_group_name_H-M   'P 1'
#
loop_
_entity.id
_entity.type
_entity.pdbx_description
1 polymer ?
#
loop_
_entity_poly.entity_id
_entity_poly.type
_entity_poly.pdbx_seq_one_letter_code
_entity_poly.pdbx_strand_id
1 'polypeptide(L)'
;VLERVFSRLGFVAAAAGEGWNVTVPTFRVDISREADLVEEVARHAGYDRIPATFPALREMPARPAPAITRKALVRHVLTAAGFSEAISFTFIESPAAEPFLAADAAPHAELVPLAYPLSEKFAVLRPSLLPGLLDGVAHNRRRESRDVRLFEVGSCFDSSRGEQRRVA
;
A
#
# COMPACT_ATOMS: atom_id res chain seq x y z
N VAL A 1 6.35 -34.22 -19.73
CA VAL A 1 6.32 -33.57 -18.39
C VAL A 1 4.90 -33.42 -17.89
N LEU A 2 3.99 -32.85 -18.70
CA LEU A 2 2.58 -32.64 -18.38
C LEU A 2 1.85 -33.90 -17.91
N GLU A 3 1.81 -34.97 -18.71
CA GLU A 3 1.14 -36.25 -18.34
C GLU A 3 1.64 -36.83 -17.01
N ARG A 4 2.95 -36.75 -16.75
CA ARG A 4 3.55 -37.21 -15.50
C ARG A 4 3.09 -36.38 -14.30
N VAL A 5 2.95 -35.07 -14.46
CA VAL A 5 2.46 -34.20 -13.38
C VAL A 5 0.98 -34.48 -13.12
N PHE A 6 0.16 -34.47 -14.18
CA PHE A 6 -1.28 -34.72 -14.07
C PHE A 6 -1.61 -36.10 -13.48
N SER A 7 -0.95 -37.16 -13.95
CA SER A 7 -1.16 -38.51 -13.39
C SER A 7 -0.79 -38.62 -11.91
N ARG A 8 0.32 -38.00 -11.48
CA ARG A 8 0.73 -37.97 -10.06
C ARG A 8 -0.23 -37.19 -9.17
N LEU A 9 -0.94 -36.23 -9.75
CA LEU A 9 -1.96 -35.43 -9.07
C LEU A 9 -3.35 -36.08 -9.10
N GLY A 10 -3.50 -37.23 -9.76
CA GLY A 10 -4.78 -37.91 -9.91
C GLY A 10 -5.69 -37.29 -10.96
N PHE A 11 -5.15 -36.50 -11.89
CA PHE A 11 -5.91 -35.88 -12.98
C PHE A 11 -5.92 -36.84 -14.17
N VAL A 12 -7.06 -36.95 -14.83
CA VAL A 12 -7.18 -37.71 -16.08
C VAL A 12 -7.01 -36.74 -17.23
N ALA A 13 -5.90 -36.84 -17.97
CA ALA A 13 -5.60 -35.97 -19.10
C ALA A 13 -5.66 -36.75 -20.41
N ALA A 14 -6.38 -36.23 -21.40
CA ALA A 14 -6.45 -36.76 -22.76
C ALA A 14 -6.00 -35.69 -23.76
N ALA A 15 -5.19 -36.07 -24.75
CA ALA A 15 -4.79 -35.15 -25.81
C ALA A 15 -6.00 -34.72 -26.65
N ALA A 16 -6.10 -33.44 -26.96
CA ALA A 16 -7.19 -32.85 -27.75
C ALA A 16 -6.65 -31.73 -28.64
N GLY A 17 -6.47 -32.03 -29.95
CA GLY A 17 -5.90 -31.08 -30.91
C GLY A 17 -4.49 -30.65 -30.51
N GLU A 18 -4.28 -29.35 -30.33
CA GLU A 18 -3.01 -28.76 -29.87
C GLU A 18 -2.85 -28.72 -28.33
N GLY A 19 -3.83 -29.26 -27.58
CA GLY A 19 -3.87 -29.16 -26.12
C GLY A 19 -4.30 -30.44 -25.40
N TRP A 20 -4.81 -30.27 -24.18
CA TRP A 20 -5.23 -31.36 -23.28
C TRP A 20 -6.63 -31.07 -22.75
N ASN A 21 -7.47 -32.10 -22.72
CA ASN A 21 -8.67 -32.12 -21.89
C ASN A 21 -8.33 -32.79 -20.56
N VAL A 22 -8.48 -32.07 -19.44
CA VAL A 22 -8.07 -32.52 -18.12
C VAL A 22 -9.29 -32.62 -17.20
N THR A 23 -9.61 -33.84 -16.77
CA THR A 23 -10.60 -34.09 -15.72
C THR A 23 -9.91 -34.07 -14.36
N VAL A 24 -10.32 -33.10 -13.55
CA VAL A 24 -9.79 -32.86 -12.20
C VAL A 24 -10.58 -33.70 -11.19
N PRO A 25 -9.93 -34.34 -10.21
CA PRO A 25 -10.61 -35.09 -9.17
C PRO A 25 -11.38 -34.17 -8.22
N THR A 26 -12.48 -34.67 -7.65
CA THR A 26 -13.44 -33.87 -6.86
C THR A 26 -12.87 -33.25 -5.59
N PHE A 27 -11.75 -33.77 -5.06
CA PHE A 27 -11.09 -33.20 -3.88
C PHE A 27 -10.23 -31.96 -4.20
N ARG A 28 -9.94 -31.67 -5.48
CA ARG A 28 -9.24 -30.46 -5.94
C ARG A 28 -10.22 -29.36 -6.32
N VAL A 29 -10.95 -28.88 -5.32
CA VAL A 29 -11.97 -27.82 -5.46
C VAL A 29 -11.39 -26.46 -5.87
N ASP A 30 -10.07 -26.29 -5.75
CA ASP A 30 -9.30 -25.11 -6.11
C ASP A 30 -9.03 -24.99 -7.61
N ILE A 31 -9.09 -26.10 -8.37
CA ILE A 31 -8.80 -26.10 -9.81
C ILE A 31 -10.10 -25.96 -10.59
N SER A 32 -10.23 -24.83 -11.29
CA SER A 32 -11.42 -24.50 -12.09
C SER A 32 -11.09 -23.94 -13.48
N ARG A 33 -9.84 -23.52 -13.72
CA ARG A 33 -9.39 -22.85 -14.94
C ARG A 33 -8.05 -23.42 -15.40
N GLU A 34 -7.70 -23.10 -16.64
CA GLU A 34 -6.40 -23.47 -17.23
C GLU A 34 -5.20 -22.97 -16.41
N ALA A 35 -5.26 -21.73 -15.90
CA ALA A 35 -4.17 -21.14 -15.12
C ALA A 35 -3.81 -21.98 -13.88
N ASP A 36 -4.80 -22.61 -13.24
CA ASP A 36 -4.60 -23.48 -12.09
C ASP A 36 -3.82 -24.75 -12.48
N LEU A 37 -4.10 -25.30 -13.67
CA LEU A 37 -3.34 -26.43 -14.24
C LEU A 37 -1.90 -26.02 -14.60
N VAL A 38 -1.71 -24.82 -15.15
CA VAL A 38 -0.39 -24.28 -15.45
C VAL A 38 0.44 -24.13 -14.18
N GLU A 39 -0.16 -23.65 -13.08
CA GLU A 39 0.49 -23.58 -11.78
C GLU A 39 0.90 -24.97 -11.26
N GLU A 40 0.03 -25.97 -11.36
CA GLU A 40 0.36 -27.35 -10.96
C GLU A 40 1.57 -27.88 -11.74
N VAL A 41 1.63 -27.61 -13.04
CA VAL A 41 2.75 -28.00 -13.89
C VAL A 41 4.02 -27.28 -13.49
N ALA A 42 3.95 -25.95 -13.32
CA ALA A 42 5.10 -25.14 -12.94
C ALA A 42 5.66 -25.57 -11.57
N ARG A 43 4.79 -25.78 -10.58
CA ARG A 43 5.17 -26.16 -9.21
C ARG A 43 5.86 -27.53 -9.15
N HIS A 44 5.36 -28.52 -9.89
CA HIS A 44 5.95 -29.87 -9.90
C HIS A 44 7.10 -30.04 -10.89
N ALA A 45 7.17 -29.22 -11.94
CA ALA A 45 8.36 -29.14 -12.78
C ALA A 45 9.53 -28.50 -12.04
N GLY A 46 9.23 -27.57 -11.12
CA GLY A 46 10.16 -26.82 -10.29
C GLY A 46 10.29 -25.38 -10.79
N TYR A 47 9.93 -24.40 -9.95
CA TYR A 47 10.00 -22.97 -10.29
C TYR A 47 11.41 -22.51 -10.61
N ASP A 48 12.43 -23.12 -10.00
CA ASP A 48 13.85 -22.81 -10.26
C ASP A 48 14.28 -23.07 -11.71
N ARG A 49 13.47 -23.82 -12.47
CA ARG A 49 13.71 -24.13 -13.88
C ARG A 49 13.09 -23.11 -14.83
N ILE A 50 12.25 -22.20 -14.33
CA ILE A 50 11.66 -21.12 -15.13
C ILE A 50 12.74 -20.04 -15.31
N PRO A 51 13.17 -19.74 -16.55
CA PRO A 51 14.22 -18.76 -16.77
C PRO A 51 13.82 -17.38 -16.25
N ALA A 52 14.68 -16.77 -15.42
CA ALA A 52 14.54 -15.38 -15.01
C ALA A 52 14.82 -14.47 -16.22
N THR A 53 13.77 -13.89 -16.78
CA THR A 53 13.85 -12.99 -17.94
C THR A 53 13.06 -11.71 -17.66
N PHE A 54 13.46 -10.61 -18.27
CA PHE A 54 12.67 -9.38 -18.23
C PHE A 54 11.56 -9.45 -19.28
N PRO A 55 10.35 -8.95 -18.98
CA PRO A 55 9.33 -8.79 -20.00
C PRO A 55 9.83 -7.81 -21.06
N ALA A 56 9.56 -8.12 -22.33
CA ALA A 56 9.90 -7.21 -23.42
C ALA A 56 9.09 -5.91 -23.27
N LEU A 57 9.79 -4.78 -23.11
CA LEU A 57 9.17 -3.45 -23.12
C LEU A 57 8.81 -3.11 -24.56
N ARG A 58 7.51 -3.08 -24.87
CA ARG A 58 7.01 -2.73 -26.21
C ARG A 58 6.85 -1.23 -26.42
N GLU A 59 6.75 -0.48 -25.32
CA GLU A 59 6.56 0.96 -25.30
C GLU A 59 7.43 1.57 -24.22
N MET A 60 7.82 2.84 -24.40
CA MET A 60 8.53 3.55 -23.34
C MET A 60 7.59 3.83 -22.16
N PRO A 61 8.09 3.73 -20.91
CA PRO A 61 7.30 4.08 -19.75
C PRO A 61 6.89 5.55 -19.79
N ALA A 62 5.67 5.83 -19.30
CA ALA A 62 5.19 7.20 -19.15
C ALA A 62 6.10 8.00 -18.20
N ARG A 63 6.18 9.31 -18.42
CA ARG A 63 6.88 10.20 -17.49
C ARG A 63 6.18 10.16 -16.12
N PRO A 64 6.94 10.29 -15.00
CA PRO A 64 6.35 10.38 -13.68
C PRO A 64 5.33 11.52 -13.61
N ALA A 65 4.22 11.30 -12.91
CA ALA A 65 3.23 12.34 -12.67
C ALA A 65 3.90 13.56 -12.00
N PRO A 66 3.59 14.81 -12.42
CA PRO A 66 4.23 16.01 -11.87
C PRO A 66 4.22 16.10 -10.34
N ALA A 67 3.18 15.54 -9.70
CA ALA A 67 3.06 15.48 -8.24
C ALA A 67 4.19 14.68 -7.57
N ILE A 68 4.74 13.65 -8.22
CA ILE A 68 5.87 12.85 -7.70
C ILE A 68 7.12 13.73 -7.66
N THR A 69 7.43 14.37 -8.78
CA THR A 69 8.59 15.25 -8.92
C THR A 69 8.52 16.45 -7.97
N ARG A 70 7.33 17.07 -7.82
CA ARG A 70 7.12 18.17 -6.87
C ARG A 70 7.37 17.75 -5.42
N LYS A 71 6.89 16.59 -4.99
CA LYS A 71 7.15 16.08 -3.63
C LYS A 71 8.63 15.79 -3.40
N ALA A 72 9.31 15.21 -4.38
CA ALA A 72 10.74 14.98 -4.30
C ALA A 72 11.51 16.30 -4.13
N LEU A 73 11.12 17.34 -4.88
CA LEU A 73 11.70 18.68 -4.75
C LEU A 73 11.45 19.28 -3.36
N VAL A 74 10.22 19.22 -2.85
CA VAL A 74 9.88 19.74 -1.51
C VAL A 74 10.73 19.07 -0.43
N ARG A 75 10.85 17.73 -0.45
CA ARG A 75 11.72 17.00 0.48
C ARG A 75 13.17 17.45 0.39
N HIS A 76 13.69 17.58 -0.82
CA HIS A 76 15.05 18.00 -1.04
C HIS A 76 15.32 19.41 -0.49
N VAL A 77 14.40 20.36 -0.75
CA VAL A 77 14.54 21.73 -0.27
C VAL A 77 14.45 21.82 1.26
N LEU A 78 13.48 21.15 1.89
CA LEU A 78 13.29 21.22 3.34
C LEU A 78 14.42 20.52 4.11
N THR A 79 14.90 19.39 3.62
CA THR A 79 16.07 18.72 4.20
C THR A 79 17.34 19.55 4.05
N ALA A 80 17.56 20.18 2.89
CA ALA A 80 18.67 21.12 2.69
C ALA A 80 18.57 22.36 3.60
N ALA A 81 17.35 22.77 3.98
CA ALA A 81 17.10 23.85 4.93
C ALA A 81 17.24 23.43 6.41
N GLY A 82 17.62 22.17 6.68
CA GLY A 82 17.85 21.65 8.03
C GLY A 82 16.60 21.15 8.75
N PHE A 83 15.52 20.85 8.03
CA PHE A 83 14.37 20.13 8.59
C PHE A 83 14.55 18.61 8.44
N SER A 84 13.99 17.85 9.38
CA SER A 84 13.90 16.40 9.30
C SER A 84 12.50 15.97 8.86
N GLU A 85 12.41 15.06 7.88
CA GLU A 85 11.11 14.49 7.49
C GLU A 85 10.63 13.55 8.61
N ALA A 86 9.45 13.84 9.14
CA ALA A 86 8.75 12.98 10.08
C ALA A 86 7.76 12.08 9.35
N ILE A 87 7.52 10.90 9.91
CA ILE A 87 6.45 9.99 9.49
C ILE A 87 5.63 9.71 10.73
N SER A 88 4.46 10.33 10.84
CA SER A 88 3.56 10.14 11.96
C SER A 88 2.45 9.13 11.64
N PHE A 89 1.75 8.64 12.67
CA PHE A 89 0.63 7.73 12.46
C PHE A 89 -0.53 8.44 11.75
N THR A 90 -1.17 7.72 10.83
CA THR A 90 -2.38 8.19 10.14
C THR A 90 -3.62 8.14 11.03
N PHE A 91 -3.62 7.25 12.02
CA PHE A 91 -4.70 7.06 12.99
C PHE A 91 -4.30 7.72 14.30
N ILE A 92 -5.21 8.49 14.89
CA ILE A 92 -4.98 9.22 16.14
C ILE A 92 -6.23 9.18 17.04
N GLU A 93 -6.07 9.67 18.27
CA GLU A 93 -7.16 9.91 19.22
C GLU A 93 -8.11 10.98 18.69
N SER A 94 -9.43 10.80 18.82
CA SER A 94 -10.42 11.81 18.37
C SER A 94 -10.17 13.18 19.00
N PRO A 95 -9.91 13.32 20.32
CA PRO A 95 -9.60 14.62 20.92
C PRO A 95 -8.35 15.31 20.35
N ALA A 96 -7.38 14.54 19.87
CA ALA A 96 -6.18 15.10 19.22
C ALA A 96 -6.47 15.53 17.77
N ALA A 97 -7.50 14.96 17.14
CA ALA A 97 -7.90 15.26 15.77
C ALA A 97 -8.85 16.45 15.66
N GLU A 98 -9.81 16.56 16.59
CA GLU A 98 -10.88 17.58 16.59
C GLU A 98 -10.39 19.02 16.38
N PRO A 99 -9.33 19.52 17.06
CA PRO A 99 -8.86 20.89 16.88
C PRO A 99 -8.34 21.19 15.47
N PHE A 100 -7.91 20.16 14.75
CA PHE A 100 -7.33 20.26 13.42
C PHE A 100 -8.33 19.96 12.31
N LEU A 101 -9.59 19.70 12.67
CA LEU A 101 -10.68 19.50 11.72
C LEU A 101 -11.12 20.83 11.04
N ALA A 102 -10.57 21.99 11.40
CA ALA A 102 -11.19 23.28 11.07
C ALA A 102 -10.27 24.40 10.54
N ALA A 103 -9.15 24.12 9.86
CA ALA A 103 -8.39 25.20 9.19
C ALA A 103 -8.88 25.48 7.74
N ASP A 104 -9.07 24.43 6.94
CA ASP A 104 -9.42 24.54 5.50
C ASP A 104 -10.56 23.60 5.10
N ALA A 105 -11.36 23.15 6.07
CA ALA A 105 -12.37 22.13 5.87
C ALA A 105 -13.62 22.70 5.18
N ALA A 106 -14.23 21.90 4.30
CA ALA A 106 -15.52 22.26 3.72
C ALA A 106 -16.55 22.44 4.85
N PRO A 107 -17.58 23.29 4.67
CA PRO A 107 -18.69 23.33 5.60
C PRO A 107 -19.19 21.90 5.80
N HIS A 108 -19.28 21.43 7.05
CA HIS A 108 -19.71 20.07 7.44
C HIS A 108 -18.69 18.92 7.31
N ALA A 109 -17.38 19.20 7.25
CA ALA A 109 -16.40 18.14 7.38
C ALA A 109 -16.42 17.50 8.78
N GLU A 110 -16.40 16.17 8.82
CA GLU A 110 -16.36 15.35 10.03
C GLU A 110 -15.09 14.49 10.06
N LEU A 111 -14.68 14.06 11.25
CA LEU A 111 -13.63 13.05 11.41
C LEU A 111 -14.07 11.72 10.78
N VAL A 112 -13.11 10.99 10.23
CA VAL A 112 -13.36 9.66 9.66
C VAL A 112 -12.98 8.58 10.68
N PRO A 113 -13.95 7.93 11.36
CA PRO A 113 -13.66 6.90 12.34
C PRO A 113 -13.24 5.58 11.70
N LEU A 114 -12.41 4.81 12.40
CA LEU A 114 -12.17 3.41 12.06
C LEU A 114 -13.33 2.53 12.52
N ALA A 115 -13.74 1.58 11.68
CA ALA A 115 -14.79 0.63 12.03
C ALA A 115 -14.38 -0.32 13.18
N TYR A 116 -13.10 -0.68 13.24
CA TYR A 116 -12.54 -1.61 14.23
C TYR A 116 -11.19 -1.11 14.75
N PRO A 117 -11.16 -0.07 15.59
CA PRO A 117 -9.91 0.49 16.11
C PRO A 117 -9.24 -0.49 17.08
N LEU A 118 -7.91 -0.61 17.02
CA LEU A 118 -7.13 -1.42 17.96
C LEU A 118 -7.15 -0.86 19.38
N SER A 119 -7.35 0.45 19.52
CA SER A 119 -7.52 1.16 20.79
C SER A 119 -8.06 2.57 20.54
N GLU A 120 -8.51 3.26 21.58
CA GLU A 120 -8.91 4.68 21.50
C GLU A 120 -7.79 5.59 20.96
N LYS A 121 -6.52 5.17 21.12
CA LYS A 121 -5.35 5.87 20.57
C LYS A 121 -5.33 6.00 19.05
N PHE A 122 -6.09 5.15 18.38
CA PHE A 122 -6.14 5.00 16.94
C PHE A 122 -7.59 4.99 16.43
N ALA A 123 -8.45 5.83 17.02
CA ALA A 123 -9.89 5.81 16.75
C ALA A 123 -10.30 6.44 15.41
N VAL A 124 -9.58 7.47 14.94
CA VAL A 124 -9.94 8.24 13.74
C VAL A 124 -8.76 8.46 12.81
N LEU A 125 -9.04 8.71 11.53
CA LEU A 125 -8.04 9.21 10.58
C LEU A 125 -7.71 10.67 10.89
N ARG A 126 -6.43 11.03 10.82
CA ARG A 126 -5.98 12.42 11.03
C ARG A 126 -6.52 13.36 9.94
N PRO A 127 -7.14 14.51 10.30
CA PRO A 127 -7.56 15.53 9.35
C PRO A 127 -6.43 16.46 8.91
N SER A 128 -5.29 16.42 9.63
CA SER A 128 -4.10 17.23 9.38
C SER A 128 -2.83 16.45 9.71
N LEU A 129 -1.69 16.90 9.20
CA LEU A 129 -0.36 16.39 9.57
C LEU A 129 0.16 17.01 10.87
N LEU A 130 -0.42 18.15 11.27
CA LEU A 130 0.02 18.90 12.44
C LEU A 130 -0.03 18.13 13.77
N PRO A 131 -1.05 17.30 14.09
CA PRO A 131 -1.06 16.51 15.33
C PRO A 131 0.21 15.69 15.51
N GLY A 132 0.61 14.94 14.46
CA GLY A 132 1.79 14.09 14.50
C GLY A 132 3.10 14.88 14.59
N LEU A 133 3.19 16.02 13.89
CA LEU A 133 4.35 16.92 13.98
C LEU A 133 4.47 17.54 15.37
N LEU A 134 3.36 17.99 15.96
CA LEU A 134 3.33 18.56 17.31
C LEU A 134 3.71 17.52 18.37
N ASP A 135 3.20 16.29 18.24
CA ASP A 135 3.61 15.18 19.09
C ASP A 135 5.10 14.89 18.96
N GLY A 136 5.64 14.92 17.74
CA GLY A 136 7.07 14.77 17.46
C GLY A 136 7.92 15.87 18.12
N VAL A 137 7.50 17.14 18.01
CA VAL A 137 8.15 18.27 18.68
C VAL A 137 8.07 18.11 20.20
N ALA A 138 6.89 17.81 20.74
CA ALA A 138 6.68 17.63 22.17
C ALA A 138 7.52 16.46 22.73
N HIS A 139 7.61 15.35 22.00
CA HIS A 139 8.43 14.19 22.35
C HIS A 139 9.91 14.55 22.46
N ASN A 140 10.43 15.32 21.50
CA ASN A 140 11.82 15.75 21.47
C ASN A 140 12.12 16.78 22.56
N ARG A 141 11.22 17.76 22.77
CA ARG A 141 11.38 18.76 23.84
C ARG A 141 11.42 18.13 25.23
N ARG A 142 10.64 17.08 25.48
CA ARG A 142 10.68 16.30 26.73
C ARG A 142 12.02 15.56 26.94
N ARG A 143 12.85 15.47 25.91
CA ARG A 143 14.20 14.87 25.91
C ARG A 143 15.30 15.91 25.75
N GLU A 144 14.99 17.17 26.07
CA GLU A 144 15.94 18.30 26.05
C GLU A 144 16.45 18.71 24.66
N SER A 145 15.92 18.11 23.59
CA SER A 145 16.14 18.59 22.22
C SER A 145 15.30 19.84 21.99
N ARG A 146 15.95 21.03 22.00
CA ARG A 146 15.27 22.33 21.88
C ARG A 146 15.06 22.78 20.43
N ASP A 147 16.02 22.51 19.55
CA ASP A 147 15.99 22.93 18.15
C ASP A 147 15.42 21.85 17.24
N VAL A 148 14.10 21.68 17.28
CA VAL A 148 13.39 20.64 16.51
C VAL A 148 12.71 21.26 15.30
N ARG A 149 13.11 20.81 14.11
CA ARG A 149 12.53 21.24 12.82
C ARG A 149 12.02 20.01 12.07
N LEU A 150 10.71 19.83 12.08
CA LEU A 150 10.07 18.68 11.43
C LEU A 150 9.20 19.18 10.27
N PHE A 151 9.12 18.37 9.23
CA PHE A 151 8.11 18.49 8.19
C PHE A 151 7.58 17.10 7.84
N GLU A 152 6.40 17.01 7.25
CA GLU A 152 5.83 15.74 6.79
C GLU A 152 5.17 15.91 5.42
N VAL A 153 5.35 14.93 4.54
CA VAL A 153 4.60 14.80 3.29
C VAL A 153 3.73 13.56 3.39
N GLY A 154 2.44 13.74 3.67
CA GLY A 154 1.56 12.64 4.04
C GLY A 154 0.12 12.84 3.62
N SER A 155 -0.71 11.84 3.93
CA SER A 155 -2.14 11.87 3.68
C SER A 155 -2.91 12.35 4.91
N CYS A 156 -3.99 13.08 4.66
CA CYS A 156 -4.98 13.57 5.61
C CYS A 156 -6.37 13.21 5.11
N PHE A 157 -7.35 13.13 6.00
CA PHE A 157 -8.68 12.62 5.68
C PHE A 157 -9.76 13.46 6.34
N ASP A 158 -10.80 13.79 5.57
CA ASP A 158 -12.03 14.35 6.10
C ASP A 158 -13.23 13.75 5.35
N SER A 159 -14.41 13.72 5.98
CA SER A 159 -15.61 13.10 5.41
C SER A 159 -16.06 13.72 4.08
N SER A 160 -15.69 14.99 3.83
CA SER A 160 -16.14 15.75 2.66
C SER A 160 -15.28 15.51 1.41
N ARG A 161 -13.97 15.34 1.60
CA ARG A 161 -12.97 15.28 0.51
C ARG A 161 -12.26 13.93 0.41
N GLY A 162 -12.44 13.04 1.39
CA GLY A 162 -11.70 11.80 1.47
C GLY A 162 -10.20 12.04 1.67
N GLU A 163 -9.36 11.20 1.05
CA GLU A 163 -7.91 11.31 1.15
C GLU A 163 -7.37 12.53 0.40
N GLN A 164 -6.63 13.37 1.10
CA GLN A 164 -5.85 14.47 0.55
C GLN A 164 -4.38 14.30 0.89
N ARG A 165 -3.50 14.58 -0.06
CA ARG A 165 -2.06 14.60 0.19
C ARG A 165 -1.59 16.02 0.46
N ARG A 166 -0.96 16.24 1.61
CA ARG A 166 -0.54 17.55 2.11
C ARG A 166 0.95 17.54 2.45
N VAL A 167 1.48 18.75 2.66
CA VAL A 167 2.79 19.00 3.25
C VAL A 167 2.58 19.95 4.41
N ALA A 168 3.20 19.66 5.55
CA ALA A 168 3.20 20.51 6.73
C ALA A 168 4.60 20.57 7.35
#